data_AF-A0AAV5IUB9-F1
#
_entry.id   AF-A0AAV5IUB9-F1
#
_cell.length_a   1.000
_cell.length_b   1.000
_cell.length_c   1.000
_cell.angle_alpha   90.00
_cell.angle_beta   90.00
_cell.angle_gamma   90.00
#
_symmetry.space_group_name_H-M   'P 1'
#
loop_
_entity.id
_entity.type
_entity.pdbx_description
1 polymer ?
#
loop_
_entity_poly.entity_id
_entity_poly.type
_entity_poly.pdbx_seq_one_letter_code
_entity_poly.pdbx_strand_id
1 'polypeptide(L)'
;MTCMRCCLHNSLKISNLIMNLLGIAMIIYCLWLQKKWDEGVAQLPTTKDLPRPWFIYASLGVGISICLSTVFGYIVGNSLSSSTLAVYIVSICSLLFLQVAVIVTIFFNFAWSKEIAEYIDERHQKFASFVIFHLRMCQFIAIMILVPQVKPRLL
;
A
#
# COMPACT_ATOMS: atom_id res chain seq x y z
N MET A 1 -5.46 -13.29 36.33
CA MET A 1 -4.69 -13.15 35.07
C MET A 1 -5.52 -12.46 33.96
N THR A 2 -6.19 -11.35 34.27
CA THR A 2 -7.14 -10.66 33.35
C THR A 2 -6.53 -9.43 32.68
N CYS A 3 -5.47 -8.85 33.25
CA CYS A 3 -4.81 -7.64 32.76
C CYS A 3 -4.21 -7.83 31.35
N MET A 4 -3.54 -8.97 31.11
CA MET A 4 -2.83 -9.21 29.85
C MET A 4 -3.76 -9.37 28.65
N ARG A 5 -4.91 -10.04 28.82
CA ARG A 5 -5.90 -10.23 27.74
C ARG A 5 -6.63 -8.94 27.38
N CYS A 6 -6.88 -8.07 28.36
CA CYS A 6 -7.46 -6.75 28.13
C CYS A 6 -6.47 -5.80 27.44
N CYS A 7 -5.20 -5.79 27.86
CA CYS A 7 -4.14 -5.02 27.21
C CYS A 7 -3.93 -5.45 25.76
N LEU A 8 -3.84 -6.77 25.52
CA LEU A 8 -3.75 -7.36 24.18
C LEU A 8 -4.91 -6.94 23.28
N HIS A 9 -6.15 -7.08 23.78
CA HIS A 9 -7.35 -6.71 23.03
C HIS A 9 -7.42 -5.20 22.73
N ASN A 10 -7.00 -4.35 23.66
CA ASN A 10 -6.97 -2.89 23.46
C ASN A 10 -5.87 -2.46 22.49
N SER A 11 -4.68 -3.04 22.58
CA SER A 11 -3.57 -2.80 21.65
C SER A 11 -3.92 -3.21 20.22
N LEU A 12 -4.59 -4.35 20.04
CA LEU A 12 -5.08 -4.80 18.73
C LEU A 12 -6.11 -3.83 18.13
N LYS A 13 -7.02 -3.28 18.93
CA LYS A 13 -7.95 -2.24 18.49
C LYS A 13 -7.24 -0.98 18.01
N ILE A 14 -6.25 -0.50 18.79
CA ILE A 14 -5.49 0.70 18.45
C ILE A 14 -4.67 0.49 17.17
N SER A 15 -3.98 -0.65 17.04
CA SER A 15 -3.23 -0.98 15.82
C SER A 15 -4.13 -1.08 14.59
N ASN A 16 -5.32 -1.67 14.72
CA ASN A 16 -6.28 -1.75 13.62
C ASN A 16 -6.79 -0.34 13.22
N LEU A 17 -7.08 0.54 14.19
CA LEU A 17 -7.47 1.92 13.92
C LEU A 17 -6.38 2.68 13.15
N ILE A 18 -5.13 2.58 13.60
CA ILE A 18 -3.97 3.21 12.95
C ILE A 18 -3.81 2.68 11.52
N MET A 19 -3.88 1.35 11.33
CA MET A 19 -3.77 0.74 10.00
C MET A 19 -4.91 1.19 9.08
N ASN A 20 -6.14 1.34 9.58
CA ASN A 20 -7.25 1.86 8.79
C ASN A 20 -7.03 3.31 8.34
N LEU A 21 -6.55 4.16 9.25
CA LEU A 21 -6.19 5.55 8.90
C LEU A 21 -5.08 5.58 7.85
N LEU A 22 -4.07 4.73 7.97
CA LEU A 22 -3.00 4.57 6.97
C LEU A 22 -3.55 4.06 5.63
N GLY A 23 -4.48 3.11 5.64
CA GLY A 23 -5.13 2.59 4.43
C GLY A 23 -5.93 3.66 3.69
N ILE A 24 -6.76 4.43 4.42
CA ILE A 24 -7.53 5.55 3.86
C ILE A 24 -6.58 6.63 3.30
N ALA A 25 -5.55 7.01 4.06
CA ALA A 25 -4.56 7.98 3.60
C ALA A 25 -3.84 7.49 2.34
N MET A 26 -3.50 6.20 2.26
CA MET A 26 -2.88 5.61 1.08
C MET A 26 -3.81 5.62 -0.13
N ILE A 27 -5.10 5.34 0.03
CA ILE A 27 -6.10 5.44 -1.04
C ILE A 27 -6.17 6.88 -1.56
N ILE A 28 -6.34 7.86 -0.66
CA ILE A 28 -6.42 9.28 -1.04
C ILE A 28 -5.14 9.72 -1.77
N TYR A 29 -3.98 9.30 -1.26
CA TYR A 29 -2.70 9.59 -1.88
C TYR A 29 -2.58 8.98 -3.29
N CYS A 30 -2.99 7.73 -3.48
CA CYS A 30 -2.98 7.08 -4.78
C CYS A 30 -3.91 7.78 -5.78
N LEU A 31 -5.10 8.19 -5.35
CA LEU A 31 -6.04 8.94 -6.20
C LEU A 31 -5.47 10.30 -6.60
N TRP A 32 -4.83 11.01 -5.67
CA TRP A 32 -4.15 12.26 -5.96
C TRP A 32 -2.98 12.05 -6.95
N LEU A 33 -2.20 10.98 -6.76
CA LEU A 33 -1.07 10.66 -7.61
C LEU A 33 -1.51 10.25 -9.01
N GLN A 34 -2.63 9.52 -9.13
CA GLN A 34 -3.26 9.19 -10.42
C GLN A 34 -3.65 10.48 -11.16
N LYS A 35 -4.32 11.42 -10.49
CA LYS A 35 -4.67 12.70 -11.09
C LYS A 35 -3.43 13.45 -11.60
N LYS A 36 -2.36 13.49 -10.80
CA LYS A 36 -1.10 14.13 -11.20
C LYS A 36 -0.39 13.41 -12.34
N TRP A 37 -0.49 12.09 -12.38
CA TRP A 37 -0.01 11.29 -13.50
C TRP A 37 -0.74 11.69 -14.79
N ASP A 38 -2.07 11.70 -14.77
CA ASP A 38 -2.89 12.05 -15.95
C ASP A 38 -2.60 13.49 -16.42
N GLU A 39 -2.48 14.45 -15.49
CA GLU A 39 -2.08 15.84 -15.79
C GLU A 39 -0.67 15.93 -16.43
N GLY A 40 0.27 15.11 -15.96
CA GLY A 40 1.64 15.09 -16.48
C GLY A 40 1.76 14.38 -17.83
N VAL A 41 0.98 13.32 -18.04
CA VAL A 41 0.90 12.62 -19.33
C VAL A 41 0.28 13.50 -20.41
N ALA A 42 -0.73 14.31 -20.07
CA ALA A 42 -1.36 15.24 -21.01
C ALA A 42 -0.40 16.32 -21.55
N GLN A 43 0.72 16.57 -20.85
CA GLN A 43 1.75 17.53 -21.27
C GLN A 43 2.83 16.89 -22.16
N LEU A 44 2.86 15.56 -22.26
CA LEU A 44 3.81 14.84 -23.11
C LEU A 44 3.33 14.86 -24.57
N PRO A 45 4.25 14.83 -25.55
CA PRO A 45 3.88 14.72 -26.96
C PRO A 45 3.10 13.42 -27.21
N THR A 46 1.99 13.52 -27.97
CA THR A 46 1.02 12.45 -28.27
C THR A 46 1.64 11.17 -28.88
N THR A 47 2.88 11.24 -29.35
CA THR A 47 3.60 10.12 -29.97
C THR A 47 4.24 9.15 -28.98
N LYS A 48 4.15 9.41 -27.67
CA LYS A 48 4.77 8.57 -26.63
C LYS A 48 3.72 7.68 -25.97
N ASP A 49 3.71 6.41 -26.36
CA ASP A 49 2.96 5.35 -25.66
C ASP A 49 3.61 5.09 -24.30
N LEU A 50 3.25 5.91 -23.30
CA LEU A 50 3.77 5.79 -21.96
C LEU A 50 3.15 4.56 -21.28
N PRO A 51 3.96 3.69 -20.63
CA PRO A 51 3.43 2.49 -20.02
C PRO A 51 2.53 2.85 -18.82
N ARG A 52 1.45 2.08 -18.64
CA ARG A 52 0.43 2.36 -17.61
C ARG A 52 1.04 2.39 -16.20
N PRO A 53 0.57 3.26 -15.29
CA PRO A 53 1.13 3.43 -13.95
C PRO A 53 0.70 2.30 -13.00
N TRP A 54 1.14 1.07 -13.28
CA TRP A 54 0.79 -0.14 -12.53
C TRP A 54 1.08 -0.01 -11.03
N PHE A 55 2.11 0.75 -10.65
CA PHE A 55 2.49 0.95 -9.25
C PHE A 55 1.42 1.70 -8.45
N ILE A 56 0.71 2.67 -9.07
CA ILE A 56 -0.37 3.42 -8.43
C ILE A 56 -1.55 2.48 -8.13
N TYR A 57 -1.92 1.63 -9.10
CA TYR A 57 -2.98 0.65 -8.92
C TYR A 57 -2.62 -0.42 -7.88
N ALA A 58 -1.37 -0.87 -7.86
CA ALA A 58 -0.89 -1.81 -6.85
C ALA A 58 -0.99 -1.21 -5.44
N SER A 59 -0.53 0.04 -5.24
CA SER A 59 -0.64 0.74 -3.95
C SER A 59 -2.09 1.02 -3.55
N LEU A 60 -2.97 1.32 -4.51
CA LEU A 60 -4.40 1.51 -4.27
C LEU A 60 -5.05 0.20 -3.77
N GLY A 61 -4.73 -0.93 -4.41
CA GLY A 61 -5.20 -2.26 -4.01
C GLY A 61 -4.75 -2.65 -2.60
N VAL A 62 -3.50 -2.33 -2.22
CA VAL A 62 -3.01 -2.50 -0.84
C VAL A 62 -3.88 -1.69 0.13
N GLY A 63 -4.10 -0.39 -0.15
CA GLY A 63 -4.90 0.48 0.72
C GLY A 63 -6.32 -0.04 0.95
N ILE A 64 -7.01 -0.47 -0.11
CA ILE A 64 -8.35 -1.06 -0.03
C ILE A 64 -8.35 -2.33 0.82
N SER A 65 -7.36 -3.20 0.61
CA SER A 65 -7.22 -4.45 1.36
C SER A 65 -7.00 -4.21 2.85
N ILE A 66 -6.24 -3.17 3.23
CA ILE A 66 -6.01 -2.78 4.63
C ILE A 66 -7.33 -2.32 5.29
N CYS A 67 -8.11 -1.50 4.59
CA CYS A 67 -9.40 -1.03 5.08
C CYS A 67 -10.37 -2.19 5.32
N LEU A 68 -10.50 -3.12 4.36
CA LEU A 68 -11.34 -4.31 4.49
C LEU A 68 -10.91 -5.20 5.66
N SER A 69 -9.61 -5.42 5.82
CA SER A 69 -9.04 -6.21 6.92
C SER A 69 -9.39 -5.64 8.29
N THR A 70 -9.48 -4.31 8.39
CA THR A 70 -9.86 -3.63 9.64
C THR A 70 -11.35 -3.78 9.95
N VAL A 71 -12.21 -3.67 8.94
CA VAL A 71 -13.66 -3.90 9.10
C VAL A 71 -13.93 -5.32 9.61
N PHE A 72 -13.27 -6.33 9.04
CA PHE A 72 -13.37 -7.71 9.54
C PHE A 72 -12.82 -7.85 10.97
N GLY A 73 -11.71 -7.19 11.30
CA GLY A 73 -11.16 -7.17 12.66
C GLY A 73 -12.11 -6.59 13.71
N TYR A 74 -12.89 -5.57 13.35
CA TYR A 74 -13.94 -5.01 14.22
C TYR A 74 -15.07 -6.02 14.46
N ILE A 75 -15.51 -6.72 13.41
CA ILE A 75 -16.56 -7.75 13.50
C ILE A 75 -16.10 -8.93 14.35
N VAL A 76 -14.84 -9.39 14.21
CA VAL A 76 -14.23 -10.44 15.06
C VAL A 76 -14.24 -10.04 16.53
N GLY A 77 -13.87 -8.80 16.85
CA GLY A 77 -13.87 -8.32 18.24
C GLY A 77 -15.24 -8.37 18.91
N ASN A 78 -16.32 -8.41 18.11
CA ASN A 78 -17.70 -8.50 18.58
C ASN A 78 -18.31 -9.91 18.42
N SER A 79 -17.60 -10.87 17.81
CA SER A 79 -18.13 -12.19 17.44
C SER A 79 -17.32 -13.33 18.09
N LEU A 80 -17.99 -14.32 18.68
CA LEU A 80 -17.35 -15.47 19.36
C LEU A 80 -17.00 -16.66 18.43
N SER A 81 -17.13 -16.52 17.11
CA SER A 81 -16.99 -17.63 16.15
C SER A 81 -15.58 -17.84 15.61
N SER A 82 -15.12 -19.09 15.60
CA SER A 82 -13.80 -19.50 15.09
C SER A 82 -13.57 -19.19 13.60
N SER A 83 -14.64 -19.17 12.79
CA SER A 83 -14.57 -18.84 11.36
C SER A 83 -14.11 -17.40 11.11
N THR A 84 -14.49 -16.46 11.97
CA THR A 84 -14.16 -15.03 11.82
C THR A 84 -12.68 -14.78 12.12
N LEU A 85 -12.09 -15.53 13.06
CA LEU A 85 -10.65 -15.49 13.34
C LEU A 85 -9.84 -15.99 12.12
N ALA A 86 -10.30 -17.05 11.45
CA ALA A 86 -9.66 -17.56 10.24
C ALA A 86 -9.67 -16.51 9.12
N VAL A 87 -10.79 -15.83 8.89
CA VAL A 87 -10.89 -14.73 7.91
C VAL A 87 -9.93 -13.58 8.22
N TYR A 88 -9.75 -13.24 9.50
CA TYR A 88 -8.79 -12.23 9.94
C TYR A 88 -7.33 -12.63 9.64
N ILE A 89 -6.97 -13.87 9.94
CA ILE A 89 -5.64 -14.41 9.66
C ILE A 89 -5.38 -14.42 8.15
N VAL A 90 -6.34 -14.90 7.35
CA VAL A 90 -6.23 -14.90 5.88
C VAL A 90 -6.06 -13.48 5.32
N SER A 91 -6.75 -12.49 5.90
CA SER A 91 -6.62 -11.09 5.48
C SER A 91 -5.22 -10.53 5.78
N ILE A 92 -4.67 -10.79 6.98
CA ILE A 92 -3.30 -10.41 7.34
C ILE A 92 -2.28 -11.11 6.44
N CYS A 93 -2.44 -12.41 6.19
CA CYS A 93 -1.58 -13.15 5.26
C CYS A 93 -1.65 -12.57 3.84
N SER A 94 -2.84 -12.23 3.36
CA SER A 94 -3.03 -11.63 2.04
C SER A 94 -2.32 -10.27 1.96
N LEU A 95 -2.39 -9.44 3.00
CA LEU A 95 -1.66 -8.17 3.09
C LEU A 95 -0.14 -8.36 3.07
N LEU A 96 0.38 -9.37 3.77
CA LEU A 96 1.81 -9.70 3.76
C LEU A 96 2.26 -10.14 2.36
N PHE A 97 1.51 -11.03 1.71
CA PHE A 97 1.79 -11.45 0.34
C PHE A 97 1.74 -10.27 -0.63
N LEU A 98 0.75 -9.38 -0.51
CA LEU A 98 0.61 -8.22 -1.38
C LEU A 98 1.73 -7.20 -1.15
N GLN A 99 2.18 -7.00 0.09
CA GLN A 99 3.34 -6.14 0.39
C GLN A 99 4.65 -6.73 -0.12
N VAL A 100 4.89 -8.03 0.06
CA VAL A 100 6.08 -8.70 -0.50
C VAL A 100 6.03 -8.64 -2.02
N ALA A 101 4.88 -8.91 -2.64
CA ALA A 101 4.69 -8.78 -4.07
C ALA A 101 4.99 -7.34 -4.53
N VAL A 102 4.45 -6.31 -3.87
CA VAL A 102 4.73 -4.90 -4.20
C VAL A 102 6.22 -4.58 -4.06
N ILE A 103 6.87 -4.99 -2.97
CA ILE A 103 8.31 -4.77 -2.77
C ILE A 103 9.12 -5.46 -3.87
N VAL A 104 8.85 -6.73 -4.14
CA VAL A 104 9.53 -7.50 -5.20
C VAL A 104 9.26 -6.85 -6.56
N THR A 105 8.02 -6.53 -6.89
CA THR A 105 7.65 -5.96 -8.19
C THR A 105 8.29 -4.59 -8.37
N ILE A 106 8.37 -3.77 -7.32
CA ILE A 106 9.02 -2.46 -7.39
C ILE A 106 10.56 -2.59 -7.44
N PHE A 107 11.17 -3.50 -6.68
CA PHE A 107 12.62 -3.74 -6.72
C PHE A 107 13.06 -4.32 -8.07
N PHE A 108 12.33 -5.30 -8.61
CA PHE A 108 12.58 -5.87 -9.93
C PHE A 108 12.26 -4.86 -11.05
N ASN A 109 11.26 -3.99 -10.88
CA ASN A 109 10.97 -2.89 -11.82
C ASN A 109 11.82 -1.63 -11.62
N PHE A 110 12.96 -1.69 -10.91
CA PHE A 110 13.95 -0.62 -11.02
C PHE A 110 14.41 -0.41 -12.49
N ALA A 111 14.32 -1.44 -13.33
CA ALA A 111 14.49 -1.32 -14.78
C ALA A 111 13.41 -0.42 -15.44
N TRP A 112 12.16 -0.47 -14.98
CA TRP A 112 11.06 0.34 -15.53
C TRP A 112 11.21 1.83 -15.21
N SER A 113 11.82 2.18 -14.07
CA SER A 113 12.20 3.56 -13.78
C SER A 113 13.21 4.11 -14.80
N LYS A 114 14.11 3.25 -15.30
CA LYS A 114 15.05 3.63 -16.34
C LYS A 114 14.37 3.71 -17.71
N GLU A 115 13.49 2.76 -18.03
CA GLU A 115 12.73 2.79 -19.29
C GLU A 115 11.79 4.00 -19.40
N ILE A 116 11.11 4.39 -18.31
CA ILE A 116 10.31 5.64 -18.31
C ILE A 116 11.22 6.85 -18.51
N ALA A 117 12.37 6.89 -17.84
CA ALA A 117 13.31 8.00 -18.00
C ALA A 117 13.84 8.10 -19.43
N GLU A 118 14.00 6.96 -20.12
CA GLU A 118 14.41 6.88 -21.52
C GLU A 118 13.28 7.28 -22.49
N TYR A 119 12.03 6.94 -22.15
CA TYR A 119 10.86 7.39 -22.91
C TYR A 119 10.56 8.87 -22.73
N ILE A 120 11.00 9.53 -21.65
CA ILE A 120 10.73 10.94 -21.38
C ILE A 120 11.88 11.80 -21.97
N ASP A 121 11.53 12.78 -22.81
CA ASP A 121 12.51 13.69 -23.45
C ASP A 121 13.19 14.59 -22.41
N GLU A 122 14.40 15.10 -22.65
CA GLU A 122 15.14 15.97 -21.72
C GLU A 122 14.29 17.16 -21.24
N ARG A 123 13.39 17.64 -22.11
CA ARG A 123 12.44 18.74 -21.84
C ARG A 123 11.41 18.43 -20.75
N HIS A 124 11.19 17.16 -20.42
CA HIS A 124 10.19 16.68 -19.48
C HIS A 124 10.80 15.96 -18.27
N GLN A 125 12.10 16.15 -18.01
CA GLN A 125 12.80 15.60 -16.83
C GLN A 125 12.11 15.88 -15.48
N LYS A 126 11.36 16.99 -15.37
CA LYS A 126 10.57 17.30 -14.17
C LYS A 126 9.50 16.25 -13.89
N PHE A 127 8.82 15.75 -14.92
CA PHE A 127 7.81 14.69 -14.77
C PHE A 127 8.47 13.35 -14.44
N ALA A 128 9.58 13.00 -15.09
CA ALA A 128 10.35 11.80 -14.74
C ALA A 128 10.80 11.81 -13.27
N SER A 129 11.35 12.93 -12.82
CA SER A 129 11.80 13.10 -11.43
C SER A 129 10.65 13.02 -10.43
N PHE A 130 9.49 13.59 -10.78
CA PHE A 130 8.26 13.48 -10.00
C PHE A 130 7.83 12.00 -9.83
N VAL A 131 7.75 11.25 -10.93
CA VAL A 131 7.36 9.83 -10.90
C VAL A 131 8.33 9.00 -10.06
N ILE A 132 9.64 9.18 -10.27
CA ILE A 132 10.68 8.44 -9.53
C ILE A 132 10.62 8.74 -8.03
N PHE A 133 10.42 10.02 -7.68
CA PHE A 133 10.29 10.44 -6.29
C PHE A 133 9.08 9.77 -5.62
N HIS A 134 7.91 9.82 -6.26
CA HIS A 134 6.68 9.24 -5.72
C HIS A 134 6.71 7.71 -5.67
N LEU A 135 7.38 7.05 -6.62
CA LEU A 135 7.66 5.61 -6.56
C LEU A 135 8.48 5.26 -5.32
N ARG A 136 9.57 6.01 -5.05
CA ARG A 136 10.43 5.80 -3.87
C ARG A 136 9.68 6.06 -2.56
N MET A 137 8.80 7.05 -2.54
CA MET A 137 7.93 7.31 -1.39
C MET A 137 6.95 6.13 -1.15
N CYS A 138 6.33 5.59 -2.20
CA CYS A 138 5.48 4.41 -2.09
C CYS A 138 6.25 3.18 -1.56
N GLN A 139 7.49 2.96 -2.00
CA GLN A 139 8.36 1.91 -1.44
C GLN A 139 8.58 2.11 0.06
N PHE A 140 8.93 3.34 0.46
CA PHE A 140 9.21 3.66 1.85
C PHE A 140 7.97 3.43 2.73
N ILE A 141 6.80 3.84 2.27
CA ILE A 141 5.52 3.60 2.94
C ILE A 141 5.24 2.10 3.06
N ALA A 142 5.44 1.32 1.99
CA ALA A 142 5.23 -0.13 2.01
C ALA A 142 6.15 -0.83 3.02
N ILE A 143 7.43 -0.45 3.10
CA ILE A 143 8.39 -0.99 4.08
C ILE A 143 7.99 -0.60 5.51
N MET A 144 7.59 0.66 5.73
CA MET A 144 7.15 1.14 7.04
C MET A 144 5.88 0.42 7.53
N ILE A 145 4.98 0.01 6.62
CA ILE A 145 3.80 -0.79 6.94
C ILE A 145 4.15 -2.27 7.19
N LEU A 146 5.14 -2.80 6.45
CA LEU A 146 5.60 -4.19 6.58
C LEU A 146 6.25 -4.45 7.94
N VAL A 147 7.09 -3.54 8.43
CA VAL A 147 7.85 -3.72 9.68
C VAL A 147 6.94 -4.05 10.88
N PRO A 148 5.83 -3.32 11.14
CA PRO A 148 4.87 -3.67 12.18
C PRO A 148 4.09 -4.97 11.94
N GLN A 149 3.87 -5.38 10.69
CA GLN A 149 3.09 -6.58 10.35
C GLN A 149 3.93 -7.87 10.43
N VAL A 150 5.23 -7.77 10.14
CA VAL A 150 6.18 -8.89 10.21
C VAL A 150 6.74 -9.08 11.62
N LYS A 151 6.86 -8.00 12.42
CA LYS A 151 7.13 -8.16 13.85
C LYS A 151 6.08 -9.09 14.43
N PRO A 152 6.48 -10.20 15.06
CA PRO A 152 5.52 -11.19 15.53
C PRO A 152 4.56 -10.48 16.49
N ARG A 153 3.27 -10.48 16.15
CA ARG A 153 2.18 -10.26 17.11
C ARG A 153 2.11 -11.44 18.09
N LEU A 154 3.22 -11.69 18.78
CA LEU A 154 3.40 -12.63 19.88
C LEU A 154 3.98 -11.84 21.04
N LEU A 155 3.10 -11.19 21.78
CA LEU A 155 3.28 -10.79 23.17
C LEU A 155 1.90 -10.45 23.73
#